data_AF-H2YD80-F1
#
_entry.id   AF-H2YD80-F1
#
_cell.length_a   1.000
_cell.length_b   1.000
_cell.length_c   1.000
_cell.angle_alpha   90.00
_cell.angle_beta   90.00
_cell.angle_gamma   90.00
#
_symmetry.space_group_name_H-M   'P 1'
#
loop_
_entity.id
_entity.type
_entity.pdbx_description
1 polymer ?
#
loop_
_entity_poly.entity_id
_entity_poly.type
_entity_poly.pdbx_seq_one_letter_code
_entity_poly.pdbx_strand_id
1 'polypeptide(L)'
;MSVQHGSSFTKSAKEEMSVVIGGSSSAAAKLSFSREASEKSYNDWVETVKHNPSIIDYELRPISDVIPDHAKKANMERALFHYMGKYDDAACKGGCYNGAAVVVTDGGESCTCLCKPPYRGVDCHYT
;
A
#
# COMPACT_ATOMS: atom_id res chain seq x y z
N MET A 1 -20.93 -7.61 21.39
CA MET A 1 -21.56 -7.85 20.07
C MET A 1 -22.39 -6.62 19.72
N SER A 2 -22.32 -6.10 18.49
CA SER A 2 -23.08 -4.89 18.12
C SER A 2 -24.55 -5.21 17.99
N VAL A 3 -25.36 -4.61 18.86
CA VAL A 3 -26.83 -4.71 18.82
C VAL A 3 -27.39 -3.97 17.59
N GLN A 4 -26.67 -2.96 17.10
CA GLN A 4 -27.11 -2.11 15.98
C GLN A 4 -26.88 -2.75 14.59
N HIS A 5 -25.93 -3.70 14.47
CA HIS A 5 -25.58 -4.33 13.19
C HIS A 5 -25.89 -5.83 13.16
N GLY A 6 -27.03 -6.23 13.71
CA GLY A 6 -27.49 -7.62 13.66
C GLY A 6 -26.50 -8.61 14.25
N SER A 7 -25.80 -8.24 15.34
CA SER A 7 -24.72 -8.98 16.01
C SER A 7 -23.42 -9.17 15.21
N SER A 8 -23.33 -8.66 13.97
CA SER A 8 -22.13 -8.79 13.14
C SER A 8 -21.03 -7.82 13.57
N PHE A 9 -19.87 -8.37 14.00
CA PHE A 9 -18.71 -7.57 14.40
C PHE A 9 -18.12 -6.78 13.22
N THR A 10 -17.95 -7.43 12.06
CA THR A 10 -17.39 -6.81 10.83
C THR A 10 -18.19 -5.61 10.35
N LYS A 11 -19.53 -5.71 10.33
CA LYS A 11 -20.44 -4.61 9.98
C LYS A 11 -20.42 -3.45 10.98
N SER A 12 -19.75 -3.60 12.13
CA SER A 12 -19.55 -2.53 13.10
C SER A 12 -18.29 -1.70 12.86
N ALA A 13 -17.46 -2.09 11.89
CA ALA A 13 -16.31 -1.29 11.47
C ALA A 13 -16.77 0.01 10.80
N LYS A 14 -16.05 1.10 11.06
CA LYS A 14 -16.30 2.40 10.42
C LYS A 14 -15.72 2.48 9.01
N GLU A 15 -14.61 1.80 8.79
CA GLU A 15 -13.81 1.88 7.56
C GLU A 15 -13.25 0.51 7.18
N GLU A 16 -12.95 0.36 5.89
CA GLU A 16 -12.34 -0.84 5.30
C GLU A 16 -11.18 -0.41 4.40
N MET A 17 -10.07 -1.14 4.46
CA MET A 17 -9.03 -1.05 3.45
C MET A 17 -8.80 -2.42 2.85
N SER A 18 -9.07 -2.54 1.54
CA SER A 18 -8.81 -3.78 0.80
C SER A 18 -7.39 -3.77 0.25
N VAL A 19 -6.63 -4.82 0.59
CA VAL A 19 -5.27 -5.09 0.07
C VAL A 19 -5.26 -6.35 -0.80
N VAL A 20 -6.40 -6.67 -1.44
CA VAL A 20 -6.54 -7.84 -2.32
C VAL A 20 -5.67 -7.66 -3.56
N ILE A 21 -4.82 -8.66 -3.84
CA ILE A 21 -3.92 -8.72 -5.00
C ILE A 21 -4.35 -9.88 -5.90
N GLY A 22 -4.40 -9.64 -7.20
CA GLY A 22 -4.79 -10.64 -8.20
C GLY A 22 -6.30 -10.76 -8.44
N GLY A 23 -6.63 -11.47 -9.52
CA GLY A 23 -7.99 -11.56 -10.04
C GLY A 23 -8.42 -10.30 -10.77
N SER A 24 -9.69 -10.27 -11.19
CA SER A 24 -10.29 -9.08 -11.77
C SER A 24 -10.56 -8.04 -10.69
N SER A 25 -10.18 -6.78 -10.93
CA SER A 25 -10.49 -5.66 -10.02
C SER A 25 -11.98 -5.55 -9.72
N SER A 26 -12.85 -5.86 -10.70
CA SER A 26 -14.30 -5.84 -10.53
C SER A 26 -14.82 -6.92 -9.58
N ALA A 27 -14.18 -8.10 -9.58
CA ALA A 27 -14.52 -9.20 -8.68
C ALA A 27 -13.92 -8.98 -7.30
N ALA A 28 -12.66 -8.52 -7.22
CA ALA A 28 -12.00 -8.17 -5.96
C ALA A 28 -12.75 -7.05 -5.20
N ALA A 29 -13.28 -6.04 -5.92
CA ALA A 29 -14.07 -4.98 -5.31
C ALA A 29 -15.36 -5.48 -4.62
N LYS A 30 -15.92 -6.61 -5.07
CA LYS A 30 -17.10 -7.23 -4.43
C LYS A 30 -16.79 -7.94 -3.10
N LEU A 31 -15.51 -8.08 -2.75
CA LEU A 31 -15.09 -8.63 -1.46
C LEU A 31 -15.16 -7.61 -0.32
N SER A 32 -15.37 -6.34 -0.64
CA SER A 32 -15.56 -5.30 0.38
C SER A 32 -16.81 -5.60 1.23
N PHE A 33 -16.70 -5.50 2.56
CA PHE A 33 -17.83 -5.67 3.46
C PHE A 33 -18.94 -4.63 3.19
N SER A 34 -18.59 -3.46 2.67
CA SER A 34 -19.55 -2.43 2.25
C SER A 34 -20.50 -2.91 1.14
N ARG A 35 -20.12 -3.95 0.40
CA ARG A 35 -20.89 -4.54 -0.70
C ARG A 35 -21.54 -5.88 -0.37
N GLU A 36 -21.70 -6.18 0.91
CA GLU A 36 -22.29 -7.44 1.39
C GLU A 36 -21.60 -8.66 0.76
N ALA A 37 -20.27 -8.68 0.85
CA ALA A 37 -19.46 -9.80 0.39
C ALA A 37 -20.02 -11.13 0.91
N SER A 38 -20.16 -12.08 -0.01
CA SER A 38 -20.71 -13.41 0.26
C SER A 38 -19.71 -14.48 -0.16
N GLU A 39 -19.96 -15.72 0.24
CA GLU A 39 -19.18 -16.88 -0.25
C GLU A 39 -19.18 -16.95 -1.78
N LYS A 40 -20.29 -16.60 -2.43
CA LYS A 40 -20.36 -16.49 -3.89
C LYS A 40 -19.42 -15.42 -4.42
N SER A 41 -19.38 -14.23 -3.81
CA SER A 41 -18.47 -13.15 -4.21
C SER A 41 -17.00 -13.59 -4.12
N TYR A 42 -16.65 -14.35 -3.07
CA TYR A 42 -15.33 -14.92 -2.89
C TYR A 42 -15.00 -15.94 -3.99
N ASN A 43 -15.87 -16.91 -4.22
CA ASN A 43 -15.67 -17.94 -5.24
C ASN A 43 -15.58 -17.35 -6.65
N ASP A 44 -16.44 -16.37 -6.97
CA ASP A 44 -16.39 -15.65 -8.24
C ASP A 44 -15.03 -14.95 -8.42
N TRP A 45 -14.49 -14.31 -7.36
CA TRP A 45 -13.13 -13.72 -7.41
C TRP A 45 -12.05 -14.79 -7.59
N VAL A 46 -12.10 -15.90 -6.83
CA VAL A 46 -11.14 -17.02 -6.95
C VAL A 46 -11.07 -17.56 -8.38
N GLU A 47 -12.21 -17.70 -9.06
CA GLU A 47 -12.22 -18.11 -10.47
C GLU A 47 -11.50 -17.10 -11.37
N THR A 48 -11.63 -15.78 -11.09
CA THR A 48 -10.89 -14.77 -11.87
C THR A 48 -9.38 -14.78 -11.60
N VAL A 49 -8.94 -15.16 -10.40
CA VAL A 49 -7.51 -15.23 -10.04
C VAL A 49 -6.77 -16.23 -10.92
N LYS A 50 -7.39 -17.38 -11.24
CA LYS A 50 -6.80 -18.41 -12.10
C LYS A 50 -6.42 -17.86 -13.49
N HIS A 51 -7.21 -16.93 -14.00
CA HIS A 51 -7.02 -16.33 -15.33
C HIS A 51 -6.31 -14.98 -15.30
N ASN A 52 -6.27 -14.33 -14.13
CA ASN A 52 -5.62 -13.03 -13.92
C ASN A 52 -4.74 -13.11 -12.67
N PRO A 53 -3.67 -13.93 -12.69
CA PRO A 53 -2.80 -14.07 -11.54
C PRO A 53 -2.02 -12.78 -11.28
N SER A 54 -1.46 -12.68 -10.08
CA SER A 54 -0.52 -11.63 -9.72
C SER A 54 0.63 -12.23 -8.93
N ILE A 55 1.81 -11.60 -9.01
CA ILE A 55 2.99 -12.04 -8.29
C ILE A 55 2.78 -11.71 -6.81
N ILE A 56 2.79 -12.75 -5.98
CA ILE A 56 2.74 -12.68 -4.52
C ILE A 56 3.95 -13.43 -3.98
N ASP A 57 4.35 -13.14 -2.73
CA ASP A 57 5.44 -13.81 -2.00
C ASP A 57 6.72 -14.03 -2.83
N TYR A 58 7.43 -12.94 -3.12
CA TYR A 58 8.62 -12.94 -3.98
C TYR A 58 9.82 -12.30 -3.30
N GLU A 59 11.00 -12.69 -3.80
CA GLU A 59 12.27 -12.04 -3.46
C GLU A 59 12.72 -11.11 -4.59
N LEU A 60 13.40 -10.02 -4.23
CA LEU A 60 13.87 -9.02 -5.18
C LEU A 60 15.39 -9.07 -5.33
N ARG A 61 15.85 -8.82 -6.56
CA ARG A 61 17.25 -8.50 -6.89
C ARG A 61 17.29 -7.14 -7.57
N PRO A 62 18.43 -6.40 -7.49
CA PRO A 62 18.58 -5.15 -8.20
C PRO A 62 18.26 -5.31 -9.69
N ILE A 63 17.43 -4.42 -10.24
CA ILE A 63 17.10 -4.45 -11.67
C ILE A 63 18.35 -4.26 -12.55
N SER A 64 19.43 -3.67 -12.01
CA SER A 64 20.72 -3.54 -12.70
C SER A 64 21.39 -4.88 -13.00
N ASP A 65 21.02 -5.97 -12.31
CA ASP A 65 21.59 -7.30 -12.52
C ASP A 65 21.27 -7.89 -13.89
N VAL A 66 20.22 -7.42 -14.56
CA VAL A 66 19.87 -7.88 -15.92
C VAL A 66 20.76 -7.25 -16.99
N ILE A 67 21.58 -6.25 -16.64
CA ILE A 67 22.46 -5.55 -17.58
C ILE A 67 23.79 -6.32 -17.72
N PRO A 68 24.11 -6.87 -18.91
CA PRO A 68 25.33 -7.64 -19.09
C PRO A 68 26.59 -6.77 -19.19
N ASP A 69 26.45 -5.53 -19.67
CA ASP A 69 27.58 -4.60 -19.80
C ASP A 69 27.92 -3.95 -18.45
N HIS A 70 29.15 -4.20 -17.97
CA HIS A 70 29.60 -3.73 -16.65
C HIS A 70 29.55 -2.21 -16.50
N ALA A 71 29.91 -1.45 -17.53
CA ALA A 71 29.93 0.02 -17.45
C ALA A 71 28.50 0.57 -17.37
N LYS A 72 27.57 0.04 -18.18
CA LYS A 72 26.14 0.40 -18.12
C LYS A 72 25.51 -0.02 -16.80
N LYS A 73 25.84 -1.21 -16.28
CA LYS A 73 25.40 -1.65 -14.94
C LYS A 73 25.80 -0.65 -13.86
N ALA A 74 27.09 -0.30 -13.80
CA ALA A 74 27.61 0.67 -12.83
C ALA A 74 27.04 2.09 -13.01
N ASN A 75 26.72 2.51 -14.25
CA ASN A 75 26.00 3.76 -14.50
C ASN A 75 24.56 3.70 -13.97
N MET A 76 23.85 2.58 -14.19
CA MET A 76 22.48 2.40 -13.72
C MET A 76 22.41 2.37 -12.19
N GLU A 77 23.34 1.68 -11.52
CA GLU A 77 23.41 1.63 -10.05
C GLU A 77 23.61 3.03 -9.45
N ARG A 78 24.49 3.85 -10.03
CA ARG A 78 24.65 5.25 -9.64
C ARG A 78 23.37 6.05 -9.85
N ALA A 79 22.70 5.89 -11.00
CA ALA A 79 21.44 6.57 -11.27
C ALA A 79 20.33 6.15 -10.31
N LEU A 80 20.26 4.88 -9.92
CA LEU A 80 19.32 4.37 -8.91
C LEU A 80 19.59 5.00 -7.54
N PHE A 81 20.85 5.11 -7.12
CA PHE A 81 21.20 5.78 -5.87
C PHE A 81 20.76 7.25 -5.87
N HIS A 82 21.00 7.99 -6.96
CA HIS A 82 20.50 9.36 -7.11
C HIS A 82 18.97 9.44 -7.11
N TYR A 83 18.28 8.47 -7.71
CA TYR A 83 16.82 8.40 -7.70
C TYR A 83 16.28 8.16 -6.28
N MET A 84 16.84 7.20 -5.56
CA MET A 84 16.45 6.89 -4.17
C MET A 84 16.68 8.08 -3.25
N GLY A 85 17.77 8.83 -3.43
CA GLY A 85 18.04 10.04 -2.65
C GLY A 85 16.99 11.14 -2.78
N LYS A 86 16.15 11.13 -3.83
CA LYS A 86 15.01 12.06 -3.94
C LYS A 86 13.88 11.73 -2.96
N TYR A 87 13.82 10.47 -2.50
CA TYR A 87 12.81 9.97 -1.58
C TYR A 87 13.35 9.78 -0.17
N ASP A 88 14.52 10.36 0.13
CA ASP A 88 15.05 10.45 1.49
C ASP A 88 14.14 11.37 2.33
N ASP A 89 13.80 10.94 3.54
CA ASP A 89 12.94 11.72 4.44
C ASP A 89 13.59 13.04 4.87
N ALA A 90 14.92 13.15 4.76
CA ALA A 90 15.67 14.38 4.93
C ALA A 90 15.25 15.49 3.95
N ALA A 91 14.62 15.16 2.81
CA ALA A 91 14.10 16.14 1.87
C ALA A 91 12.83 16.85 2.37
N CYS A 92 12.13 16.28 3.36
CA CYS A 92 10.87 16.82 3.87
C CYS A 92 11.06 18.11 4.66
N LYS A 93 10.22 19.11 4.34
CA LYS A 93 10.11 20.35 5.12
C LYS A 93 8.95 20.23 6.10
N GLY A 94 9.22 20.52 7.38
CA GLY A 94 8.25 20.31 8.46
C GLY A 94 8.56 19.04 9.25
N GLY A 95 7.69 18.68 10.19
CA GLY A 95 7.89 17.51 11.03
C GLY A 95 6.58 16.75 11.24
N CYS A 96 6.68 15.44 11.34
CA CYS A 96 5.61 14.60 11.83
C CYS A 96 5.75 14.41 13.34
N TYR A 97 4.65 14.52 14.08
CA TYR A 97 4.63 14.42 15.54
C TYR A 97 4.21 13.03 16.00
N ASN A 98 4.33 12.79 17.30
CA ASN A 98 3.81 11.60 17.98
C ASN A 98 4.30 10.26 17.39
N GLY A 99 5.55 10.25 16.91
CA GLY A 99 6.20 9.04 16.38
C GLY A 99 5.58 8.52 15.08
N ALA A 100 4.92 9.40 14.31
CA ALA A 100 4.44 9.12 12.97
C ALA A 100 5.59 8.84 11.99
N ALA A 101 5.34 7.97 11.03
CA ALA A 101 6.30 7.70 9.95
C ALA A 101 6.16 8.76 8.86
N VAL A 102 7.27 9.16 8.27
CA VAL A 102 7.31 10.10 7.13
C VAL A 102 7.33 9.28 5.84
N VAL A 103 6.48 9.65 4.89
CA VAL A 103 6.49 9.08 3.53
C VAL A 103 6.69 10.21 2.54
N VAL A 104 7.75 10.11 1.74
CA VAL A 104 8.03 11.04 0.64
C VAL A 104 7.24 10.61 -0.60
N THR A 105 6.47 11.53 -1.15
CA THR A 105 5.57 11.33 -2.29
C THR A 105 5.93 12.28 -3.44
N ASP A 106 5.25 12.14 -4.58
CA ASP A 106 5.38 13.02 -5.76
C ASP A 106 6.82 13.27 -6.24
N GLY A 107 7.65 12.22 -6.27
CA GLY A 107 9.01 12.37 -6.81
C GLY A 107 10.00 13.09 -5.89
N GLY A 108 9.67 13.25 -4.61
CA GLY A 108 10.50 13.99 -3.65
C GLY A 108 9.95 15.37 -3.28
N GLU A 109 8.80 15.76 -3.83
CA GLU A 109 8.28 17.12 -3.69
C GLU A 109 7.29 17.31 -2.53
N SER A 110 6.64 16.23 -2.09
CA SER A 110 5.64 16.25 -1.03
C SER A 110 5.93 15.20 0.04
N CYS A 111 5.49 15.46 1.27
CA CYS A 111 5.67 14.54 2.38
C CYS A 111 4.35 14.37 3.13
N THR A 112 4.04 13.12 3.47
CA THR A 112 2.82 12.74 4.20
C THR A 112 3.20 12.03 5.50
N CYS A 113 2.52 12.39 6.59
CA CYS A 113 2.71 11.73 7.88
C CYS A 113 1.72 10.57 8.05
N LEU A 114 2.25 9.36 8.32
CA LEU A 114 1.45 8.21 8.70
C LEU A 114 1.24 8.21 10.22
N CYS A 115 0.08 8.70 10.64
CA CYS A 115 -0.26 8.83 12.05
C CYS A 115 -0.48 7.48 12.72
N LYS A 116 0.09 7.32 13.93
CA LYS A 116 -0.27 6.22 14.82
C LYS A 116 -1.56 6.58 15.56
N PRO A 117 -2.50 5.65 15.78
CA PRO A 117 -3.63 5.91 16.65
C PRO A 117 -3.17 6.31 18.07
N PRO A 118 -3.87 7.23 18.77
CA PRO A 118 -5.08 7.94 18.36
C PRO A 118 -4.81 9.26 17.60
N TYR A 119 -3.57 9.51 17.20
CA TYR A 119 -3.16 10.81 16.64
C TYR A 119 -3.69 11.03 15.22
N ARG A 120 -3.93 12.30 14.89
CA ARG A 120 -4.56 12.76 13.65
C ARG A 120 -4.16 14.20 13.32
N GLY A 121 -4.57 14.65 12.13
CA GLY A 121 -4.12 15.90 11.52
C GLY A 121 -3.02 15.65 10.49
N VAL A 122 -2.69 16.67 9.71
CA VAL A 122 -1.74 16.57 8.59
C VAL A 122 -0.32 16.19 9.03
N ASP A 123 0.05 16.56 10.26
CA ASP A 123 1.34 16.32 10.89
C ASP A 123 1.23 15.41 12.12
N CYS A 124 0.05 14.83 12.35
CA CYS A 124 -0.26 13.96 13.49
C CYS A 124 -0.11 14.62 14.88
N HIS A 125 -0.25 15.95 14.99
CA HIS A 125 -0.07 16.63 16.27
C HIS A 125 -1.27 16.50 17.24
N TYR A 126 -2.48 16.27 16.72
CA TYR A 126 -3.72 16.20 17.51
C TYR A 126 -4.10 14.77 17.89
N THR A 127 -4.88 14.59 18.97
CA THR A 127 -5.52 13.31 19.38
C THR A 127 -7.01 13.39 19.19
#